data_AF-A0A964RUI3-F1
#
_entry.id   AF-A0A964RUI3-F1
#
_cell.length_a   1.000
_cell.length_b   1.000
_cell.length_c   1.000
_cell.angle_alpha   90.00
_cell.angle_beta   90.00
_cell.angle_gamma   90.00
#
_symmetry.space_group_name_H-M   'P 1'
#
loop_
_entity.id
_entity.type
_entity.pdbx_description
1 polymer ?
#
loop_
_entity_poly.entity_id
_entity_poly.type
_entity_poly.pdbx_seq_one_letter_code
_entity_poly.pdbx_strand_id
1 'polypeptide(L)'
;MAKLSETIKEKKARRNKAVLDRYIELKNLMTCREAQKLLEDEFNISKSTVTKILFVPSYSLSPLPTIVATTVVVAETKSVPV
;
A
#
# COMPACT_ATOMS: atom_id res chain seq x y z
N MET A 1 -14.65 -29.86 -1.34
CA MET A 1 -13.89 -28.61 -1.08
C MET A 1 -12.96 -28.37 -2.26
N ALA A 2 -13.42 -27.64 -3.28
CA ALA A 2 -12.58 -27.33 -4.44
C ALA A 2 -11.42 -26.43 -3.98
N LYS A 3 -10.17 -26.87 -4.13
CA LYS A 3 -9.01 -26.00 -4.05
C LYS A 3 -9.12 -25.03 -5.23
N LEU A 4 -9.70 -23.85 -5.01
CA LEU A 4 -9.57 -22.76 -5.97
C LEU A 4 -8.07 -22.42 -6.00
N SER A 5 -7.37 -22.94 -7.00
CA SER A 5 -6.02 -22.52 -7.34
C SER A 5 -6.11 -21.03 -7.71
N GLU A 6 -5.68 -20.16 -6.79
CA GLU A 6 -5.60 -18.73 -7.07
C GLU A 6 -4.84 -18.51 -8.38
N THR A 7 -5.44 -17.71 -9.25
CA THR A 7 -4.74 -17.28 -10.45
C THR A 7 -3.55 -16.41 -10.08
N ILE A 8 -2.53 -16.40 -10.94
CA ILE A 8 -1.32 -15.59 -10.77
C ILE A 8 -1.67 -14.11 -10.54
N LYS A 9 -2.77 -13.64 -11.15
CA LYS A 9 -3.31 -12.29 -10.99
C LYS A 9 -3.79 -12.03 -9.55
N GLU A 10 -4.58 -12.94 -8.97
CA GLU A 10 -5.09 -12.79 -7.59
C GLU A 10 -3.97 -12.79 -6.57
N LYS A 11 -3.00 -13.69 -6.72
CA LYS A 11 -1.81 -13.74 -5.85
C LYS A 11 -1.02 -12.42 -5.90
N LYS A 12 -0.87 -11.83 -7.09
CA LYS A 12 -0.18 -10.55 -7.27
C LYS A 12 -0.98 -9.39 -6.67
N ALA A 13 -2.29 -9.36 -6.86
CA ALA A 13 -3.17 -8.34 -6.30
C ALA A 13 -3.14 -8.37 -4.76
N ARG A 14 -3.21 -9.57 -4.16
CA ARG A 14 -3.13 -9.74 -2.70
C ARG A 14 -1.81 -9.22 -2.14
N ARG A 15 -0.68 -9.57 -2.77
CA ARG A 15 0.64 -9.07 -2.35
C ARG A 15 0.72 -7.55 -2.45
N ASN A 16 0.29 -6.99 -3.58
CA ASN A 16 0.33 -5.54 -3.79
C ASN A 16 -0.52 -4.81 -2.73
N LYS A 17 -1.73 -5.30 -2.44
CA LYS A 17 -2.57 -4.76 -1.38
C LYS A 17 -1.90 -4.84 -0.01
N ALA A 18 -1.34 -6.00 0.35
CA ALA A 18 -0.63 -6.16 1.62
C ALA A 18 0.57 -5.20 1.77
N VAL A 19 1.31 -4.94 0.69
CA VAL A 19 2.40 -3.95 0.68
C VAL A 19 1.87 -2.54 0.97
N LEU A 20 0.73 -2.16 0.39
CA LEU A 20 0.13 -0.84 0.63
C LEU A 20 -0.41 -0.71 2.05
N ASP A 21 -1.16 -1.71 2.52
CA ASP A 21 -1.71 -1.73 3.88
C ASP A 21 -0.58 -1.62 4.91
N ARG A 22 0.49 -2.40 4.73
CA ARG A 22 1.68 -2.36 5.58
C ARG A 22 2.42 -1.03 5.50
N TYR A 23 2.51 -0.43 4.32
CA TYR A 23 3.09 0.91 4.17
C TYR A 23 2.29 1.97 4.93
N ILE A 24 0.97 1.90 4.91
CA ILE A 24 0.09 2.85 5.62
C ILE A 24 0.32 2.72 7.13
N GLU A 25 0.44 1.50 7.66
CA GLU A 25 0.79 1.26 9.07
C GLU A 25 2.17 1.85 9.41
N LEU A 26 3.18 1.57 8.59
CA LEU A 26 4.56 2.02 8.82
C LEU A 26 4.70 3.54 8.70
N LYS A 27 3.94 4.20 7.81
CA LYS A 27 4.00 5.65 7.62
C LYS A 27 3.61 6.43 8.88
N ASN A 28 2.83 5.83 9.78
CA ASN A 28 2.48 6.44 11.06
C ASN A 28 3.61 6.33 12.10
N LEU A 29 4.59 5.45 11.87
CA LEU A 29 5.64 5.10 12.83
C LEU A 29 7.04 5.58 12.39
N MET A 30 7.27 5.72 11.08
CA MET A 30 8.58 6.02 10.52
C MET A 30 8.52 6.78 9.20
N THR A 31 9.68 7.19 8.69
CA THR A 31 9.77 7.91 7.42
C THR A 31 9.49 7.02 6.22
N CYS A 32 9.04 7.61 5.11
CA CYS A 32 8.75 6.88 3.87
C CYS A 32 9.94 6.05 3.35
N ARG A 33 11.18 6.51 3.58
CA ARG A 33 12.40 5.82 3.14
C ARG A 33 12.67 4.56 3.97
N GLU A 34 12.43 4.62 5.27
CA GLU A 34 12.59 3.47 6.18
C GLU A 34 11.48 2.45 5.95
N ALA A 35 10.24 2.93 5.79
CA ALA A 35 9.09 2.08 5.48
C ALA A 35 9.30 1.32 4.16
N GLN A 36 9.80 1.98 3.10
CA GLN A 36 10.12 1.31 1.84
C GLN A 36 11.15 0.19 2.02
N LYS A 37 12.21 0.45 2.79
CA LYS A 37 13.26 -0.55 3.02
C LYS A 37 12.73 -1.77 3.76
N LEU A 38 11.91 -1.58 4.78
CA LEU A 38 11.24 -2.69 5.47
C LEU A 38 10.32 -3.48 4.56
N LEU A 39 9.56 -2.81 3.67
CA LEU A 39 8.70 -3.50 2.71
C LEU A 39 9.48 -4.28 1.65
N GLU A 40 10.65 -3.78 1.24
CA GLU A 40 11.58 -4.51 0.36
C GLU A 40 12.02 -5.83 1.01
N ASP A 41 12.45 -5.78 2.28
CA ASP A 41 12.89 -6.94 3.04
C ASP A 41 11.72 -7.90 3.38
N GLU A 42 10.58 -7.38 3.84
CA GLU A 42 9.42 -8.17 4.31
C GLU A 42 8.73 -8.92 3.16
N PHE A 43 8.59 -8.27 1.99
CA PHE A 43 7.91 -8.87 0.83
C PHE A 43 8.89 -9.44 -0.21
N ASN A 44 10.20 -9.33 0.04
CA ASN A 44 11.28 -9.74 -0.88
C ASN A 44 11.04 -9.25 -2.31
N ILE A 45 10.79 -7.94 -2.45
CA ILE A 45 10.51 -7.29 -3.73
C ILE A 45 11.48 -6.14 -3.95
N SER A 46 11.81 -5.89 -5.22
CA SER A 46 12.71 -4.79 -5.56
C SER A 46 12.15 -3.43 -5.14
N LYS A 47 13.03 -2.52 -4.74
CA LYS A 47 12.72 -1.11 -4.51
C LYS A 47 11.83 -0.48 -5.58
N SER A 48 12.18 -0.70 -6.86
CA SER A 48 11.40 -0.17 -7.98
C SER A 48 9.97 -0.71 -7.98
N THR A 49 9.77 -1.98 -7.62
CA THR A 49 8.44 -2.57 -7.47
C THR A 49 7.67 -1.95 -6.32
N VAL A 50 8.29 -1.77 -5.15
CA VAL A 50 7.67 -1.11 -3.99
C VAL A 50 7.25 0.31 -4.36
N THR A 51 8.14 1.11 -4.95
CA THR A 51 7.83 2.47 -5.39
C THR A 51 6.67 2.49 -6.39
N LYS A 52 6.63 1.55 -7.35
CA LYS A 52 5.51 1.44 -8.30
C LYS A 52 4.19 1.07 -7.62
N ILE A 53 4.20 0.17 -6.63
CA ILE A 53 3.00 -0.20 -5.87
C ILE A 53 2.48 0.99 -5.05
N LEU A 54 3.39 1.80 -4.47
CA LEU A 54 3.04 2.88 -3.55
C LEU A 54 2.70 4.22 -4.22
N PHE A 55 3.26 4.50 -5.41
CA PHE A 55 3.14 5.81 -6.05
C PHE A 55 2.60 5.78 -7.47
N VAL A 56 2.51 4.61 -8.12
CA VAL A 56 2.07 4.50 -9.51
C VAL A 56 0.67 3.86 -9.58
N PRO A 57 -0.40 4.66 -9.71
CA PRO A 57 -1.77 4.14 -9.78
C PRO A 57 -2.04 3.34 -11.06
N SER A 58 -1.28 3.59 -12.14
CA SER A 58 -1.32 2.81 -13.37
C SER A 58 -0.53 1.49 -13.32
N TYR A 59 0.07 1.15 -12.17
CA TYR A 59 0.83 -0.09 -12.03
C TYR A 59 -0.07 -1.32 -12.11
N SER A 60 0.46 -2.42 -12.64
CA SER A 60 -0.28 -3.67 -12.84
C SER A 60 -0.84 -4.19 -11.51
N LEU A 61 -2.18 -4.19 -11.40
CA LEU A 61 -2.92 -4.55 -10.18
C LEU A 61 -2.52 -3.65 -8.99
N SER A 62 -2.37 -2.35 -9.26
CA SER A 62 -2.08 -1.37 -8.24
C SER A 62 -3.20 -1.36 -7.21
N PRO A 63 -2.86 -1.37 -5.90
CA PRO A 63 -3.83 -1.27 -4.82
C PRO A 63 -4.27 0.19 -4.58
N LEU A 64 -3.59 1.15 -5.24
CA LEU A 64 -3.93 2.55 -5.13
C LEU A 64 -5.28 2.80 -5.81
N PRO A 65 -6.15 3.62 -5.21
CA PRO A 65 -7.34 4.08 -5.90
C PRO A 65 -6.88 4.82 -7.16
N THR A 66 -7.32 4.34 -8.33
CA THR A 66 -7.23 5.12 -9.58
C THR A 66 -7.99 6.40 -9.31
N ILE A 67 -7.26 7.50 -9.09
CA ILE A 67 -7.81 8.82 -8.80
C ILE A 67 -8.78 9.25 -9.91
N VAL A 68 -10.05 8.87 -9.74
CA VAL A 68 -11.16 9.81 -9.85
C VAL A 68 -11.06 10.64 -8.57
N ALA A 69 -10.70 11.92 -8.71
CA ALA A 69 -10.47 12.83 -7.60
C ALA A 69 -11.69 12.89 -6.66
N THR A 70 -11.61 12.24 -5.50
CA THR A 70 -12.51 12.50 -4.37
C THR A 70 -11.66 12.99 -3.22
N THR A 71 -11.67 14.31 -3.06
CA THR A 71 -11.28 15.03 -1.86
C THR A 71 -12.01 14.47 -0.64
N VAL A 72 -11.34 13.66 0.18
CA VAL A 72 -11.82 13.35 1.54
C VAL A 72 -11.16 14.33 2.48
N VAL A 73 -12.02 15.18 3.01
CA VAL A 73 -11.81 16.27 3.95
C VAL A 73 -11.04 15.77 5.17
N VAL A 74 -9.98 16.50 5.50
CA VAL A 74 -9.24 16.39 6.76
C VAL A 74 -10.20 16.72 7.90
N ALA A 75 -10.67 15.72 8.63
CA ALA A 75 -11.26 15.91 9.95
C ALA A 75 -10.12 15.93 10.99
N GLU A 76 -9.38 17.04 11.04
CA GLU A 76 -8.54 17.39 12.18
C GLU A 76 -9.46 17.98 13.26
N THR A 77 -10.02 17.13 14.13
CA THR A 77 -10.51 17.61 15.42
C THR A 77 -9.36 17.55 16.41
N LYS A 78 -8.50 18.57 16.40
CA LYS A 78 -7.74 18.94 17.59
C LYS A 78 -8.74 19.39 18.65
N SER A 79 -8.94 18.56 19.67
CA SER A 79 -9.66 18.96 20.88
C SER A 79 -8.87 18.54 22.11
N VAL A 80 -7.91 19.37 22.55
CA VAL A 80 -7.42 19.51 23.95
C VAL A 80 -6.65 20.84 24.04
N PRO A 81 -6.59 21.58 25.17
CA PRO A 81 -7.61 21.96 26.17
C PRO A 81 -7.65 23.50 26.39
N VAL A 82 -8.60 24.01 27.20
CA VAL A 82 -8.45 24.96 28.33
C VAL A 82 -9.81 25.07 29.03
#